data_AF-A0A4S1EF37-F1
#
_entry.id   AF-A0A4S1EF37-F1
#
_cell.length_a   1.000
_cell.length_b   1.000
_cell.length_c   1.000
_cell.angle_alpha   90.00
_cell.angle_beta   90.00
_cell.angle_gamma   90.00
#
_symmetry.space_group_name_H-M   'P 1'
#
loop_
_entity.id
_entity.type
_entity.pdbx_description
1 polymer ?
#
loop_
_entity_poly.entity_id
_entity_poly.type
_entity_poly.pdbx_seq_one_letter_code
_entity_poly.pdbx_strand_id
1 'polypeptide(L)'
;MQITDTDISNRLEASIRPFFKISSIPLPEATHAGFTDSIIEAINLFTKKCQARSPVHIIIGTNPITIPLASTTVQYELKEGVLVATLENLVLVDVNALHGYQSAMQIACLLEALVMTAMGITDSDTASQLVAILYKGITFQDGQYHAVM
;
A
#
# COMPACT_ATOMS: atom_id res chain seq x y z
N MET A 1 -19.90 -11.19 -2.04
CA MET A 1 -20.00 -9.72 -2.09
C MET A 1 -18.65 -9.17 -2.56
N GLN A 2 -18.62 -7.96 -3.11
CA GLN A 2 -17.40 -7.33 -3.62
C GLN A 2 -17.02 -6.17 -2.70
N ILE A 3 -15.72 -5.97 -2.49
CA ILE A 3 -15.18 -4.82 -1.79
C ILE A 3 -14.83 -3.76 -2.83
N THR A 4 -15.31 -2.54 -2.62
CA THR A 4 -15.05 -1.37 -3.47
C THR A 4 -14.03 -0.42 -2.82
N ASP A 5 -13.53 0.53 -3.60
CA ASP A 5 -12.69 1.62 -3.10
C ASP A 5 -13.38 2.47 -2.01
N THR A 6 -14.69 2.64 -2.13
CA THR A 6 -15.53 3.32 -1.15
C THR A 6 -15.59 2.55 0.17
N ASP A 7 -15.72 1.23 0.11
CA ASP A 7 -15.70 0.37 1.31
C ASP A 7 -14.37 0.49 2.05
N ILE A 8 -13.25 0.42 1.33
CA ILE A 8 -11.91 0.58 1.91
C ILE A 8 -11.75 1.98 2.52
N SER A 9 -12.14 3.03 1.77
CA SER A 9 -12.02 4.42 2.23
C SER A 9 -12.86 4.70 3.49
N ASN A 10 -14.04 4.08 3.60
CA ASN A 10 -14.92 4.26 4.76
C ASN A 10 -14.39 3.62 6.04
N ARG A 11 -13.49 2.63 5.92
CA ARG A 11 -12.80 2.00 7.07
C ARG A 11 -11.73 2.90 7.69
N LEU A 12 -11.26 3.91 6.98
CA LEU A 12 -10.31 4.89 7.51
C LEU A 12 -11.00 5.86 8.48
N GLU A 13 -10.27 6.33 9.49
CA GLU A 13 -10.76 7.40 10.35
C GLU A 13 -11.05 8.67 9.53
N ALA A 14 -12.11 9.40 9.90
CA ALA A 14 -12.54 10.59 9.17
C ALA A 14 -11.47 11.69 9.12
N SER A 15 -10.62 11.77 10.16
CA SER A 15 -9.51 12.72 10.27
C SER A 15 -8.40 12.49 9.25
N ILE A 16 -8.17 11.24 8.84
CA ILE A 16 -7.08 10.87 7.93
C ILE A 16 -7.54 10.67 6.48
N ARG A 17 -8.83 10.37 6.24
CA ARG A 17 -9.39 10.16 4.89
C ARG A 17 -8.97 11.19 3.83
N PRO A 18 -8.93 12.51 4.12
CA PRO A 18 -8.51 13.50 3.12
C PRO A 18 -7.09 13.32 2.59
N PHE A 19 -6.23 12.61 3.32
CA PHE A 19 -4.84 12.35 2.96
C PHE A 19 -4.64 11.03 2.20
N PHE A 20 -5.65 10.17 2.14
CA PHE A 20 -5.53 8.86 1.49
C PHE A 20 -6.69 8.65 0.54
N LYS A 21 -6.45 8.89 -0.75
CA LYS A 21 -7.38 8.54 -1.80
C LYS A 21 -7.17 7.08 -2.18
N ILE A 22 -8.23 6.28 -2.14
CA ILE A 22 -8.17 4.89 -2.61
C ILE A 22 -8.88 4.81 -3.96
N SER A 23 -8.28 4.11 -4.92
CA SER A 23 -8.97 3.65 -6.12
C SER A 23 -8.65 2.17 -6.29
N SER A 24 -9.69 1.37 -6.48
CA SER A 24 -9.55 -0.09 -6.52
C SER A 24 -10.42 -0.62 -7.64
N ILE A 25 -9.91 -1.64 -8.34
CA ILE A 25 -10.79 -2.57 -9.04
C ILE A 25 -11.72 -3.27 -8.02
N PRO A 26 -12.91 -3.76 -8.42
CA PRO A 26 -13.75 -4.54 -7.51
C PRO A 26 -13.03 -5.81 -7.04
N LEU A 27 -12.91 -5.99 -5.73
CA LEU A 27 -12.21 -7.13 -5.14
C LEU A 27 -13.19 -8.18 -4.61
N PRO A 28 -13.04 -9.46 -4.93
CA PRO A 28 -13.85 -10.52 -4.32
C PRO A 28 -13.56 -10.60 -2.81
N GLU A 29 -14.58 -10.37 -1.98
CA GLU A 29 -14.43 -10.30 -0.52
C GLU A 29 -13.88 -11.60 0.09
N ALA A 30 -14.35 -12.74 -0.41
CA ALA A 30 -13.98 -14.07 0.10
C ALA A 30 -12.46 -14.33 0.04
N THR A 31 -11.75 -13.69 -0.90
CA THR A 31 -10.31 -13.86 -1.05
C THR A 31 -9.53 -12.64 -0.57
N HIS A 32 -10.09 -11.43 -0.62
CA HIS A 32 -9.32 -10.20 -0.38
C HIS A 32 -9.62 -9.48 0.93
N ALA A 33 -10.49 -10.00 1.80
CA ALA A 33 -10.78 -9.38 3.10
C ALA A 33 -9.49 -9.08 3.91
N GLY A 34 -8.61 -10.09 4.05
CA GLY A 34 -7.34 -9.93 4.78
C GLY A 34 -6.37 -8.91 4.16
N PHE A 35 -6.38 -8.76 2.83
CA PHE A 35 -5.57 -7.74 2.16
C PHE A 35 -6.07 -6.33 2.50
N THR A 36 -7.38 -6.13 2.55
CA THR A 36 -7.94 -4.82 2.93
C THR A 36 -7.63 -4.49 4.38
N ASP A 37 -7.55 -5.48 5.28
CA ASP A 37 -7.08 -5.28 6.65
C ASP A 37 -5.63 -4.82 6.68
N SER A 38 -4.75 -5.43 5.87
CA SER A 38 -3.35 -5.05 5.75
C SER A 38 -3.17 -3.59 5.26
N ILE A 39 -3.97 -3.13 4.30
CA ILE A 39 -3.96 -1.72 3.84
C ILE A 39 -4.32 -0.77 4.97
N ILE A 40 -5.43 -1.04 5.65
CA ILE A 40 -5.92 -0.16 6.72
C ILE A 40 -4.90 -0.12 7.86
N GLU A 41 -4.31 -1.26 8.21
CA GLU A 41 -3.27 -1.32 9.25
C GLU A 41 -2.00 -0.56 8.84
N ALA A 42 -1.53 -0.68 7.60
CA ALA A 42 -0.38 0.08 7.11
C ALA A 42 -0.63 1.60 7.21
N ILE A 43 -1.80 2.08 6.78
CA ILE A 43 -2.18 3.50 6.89
C ILE A 43 -2.26 3.94 8.36
N ASN A 44 -2.81 3.11 9.24
CA ASN A 44 -2.91 3.42 10.67
C ASN A 44 -1.53 3.47 11.33
N LEU A 45 -0.65 2.53 11.03
CA LEU A 45 0.73 2.53 11.54
C LEU A 45 1.49 3.77 11.08
N PHE A 46 1.34 4.14 9.81
CA PHE A 46 1.93 5.35 9.27
C PHE A 46 1.40 6.59 10.00
N THR A 47 0.09 6.80 10.06
CA THR A 47 -0.52 8.02 10.61
C THR A 47 -0.37 8.17 12.13
N LYS A 48 -0.17 7.06 12.87
CA LYS A 48 0.16 7.09 14.31
C LYS A 48 1.54 7.68 14.61
N LYS A 49 2.46 7.64 13.64
CA LYS A 49 3.88 7.99 13.84
C LYS A 49 4.36 9.11 12.92
N CYS A 50 3.69 9.29 11.80
CA CYS A 50 4.03 10.22 10.75
C CYS A 50 2.84 11.15 10.47
N GLN A 51 3.13 12.41 10.13
CA GLN A 51 2.11 13.33 9.65
C GLN A 51 2.09 13.30 8.13
N ALA A 52 0.95 12.93 7.54
CA ALA A 52 0.75 13.11 6.10
C ALA A 52 0.69 14.60 5.78
N ARG A 53 1.60 15.09 4.93
CA ARG A 53 1.62 16.49 4.48
C ARG A 53 0.98 16.69 3.11
N SER A 54 1.03 15.66 2.28
CA SER A 54 0.39 15.60 0.96
C SER A 54 -0.58 14.41 0.90
N PRO A 55 -1.65 14.53 0.11
CA PRO A 55 -2.50 13.37 -0.20
C PRO A 55 -1.72 12.31 -0.96
N VAL A 56 -1.84 11.05 -0.52
CA VAL A 56 -1.35 9.87 -1.22
C VAL A 56 -2.53 9.20 -1.91
N HIS A 57 -2.37 8.84 -3.19
CA HIS A 57 -3.37 8.06 -3.93
C HIS A 57 -2.90 6.63 -4.07
N ILE A 58 -3.57 5.72 -3.38
CA ILE A 58 -3.32 4.28 -3.44
C ILE A 58 -4.24 3.69 -4.52
N ILE A 59 -3.63 3.12 -5.56
CA ILE A 59 -4.30 2.49 -6.69
C ILE A 59 -4.08 0.98 -6.59
N ILE A 60 -5.17 0.26 -6.39
CA ILE A 60 -5.20 -1.20 -6.22
C ILE A 60 -5.74 -1.81 -7.51
N GLY A 61 -4.91 -2.59 -8.19
CA GLY A 61 -5.25 -3.23 -9.45
C GLY A 61 -4.52 -4.55 -9.61
N THR A 62 -4.54 -5.07 -10.82
CA THR A 62 -3.76 -6.25 -11.24
C THR A 62 -2.78 -5.82 -12.32
N ASN A 63 -1.56 -6.35 -12.35
CA ASN A 63 -0.59 -6.02 -13.39
C ASN A 63 -1.05 -6.50 -14.79
N PRO A 64 -1.09 -5.64 -15.84
CA PRO A 64 -0.80 -4.20 -15.84
C PRO A 64 -1.90 -3.34 -15.21
N ILE A 65 -1.49 -2.42 -14.34
CA ILE A 65 -2.41 -1.55 -13.59
C ILE A 65 -2.96 -0.49 -14.53
N THR A 66 -4.28 -0.41 -14.61
CA THR A 66 -5.00 0.52 -15.49
C THR A 66 -5.54 1.69 -14.68
N ILE A 67 -5.13 2.92 -15.03
CA ILE A 67 -5.52 4.16 -14.39
C ILE A 67 -6.41 4.95 -15.36
N PRO A 68 -7.72 5.03 -15.12
CA PRO A 68 -8.61 5.84 -15.94
C PRO A 68 -8.38 7.33 -15.67
N LEU A 69 -8.17 8.10 -16.73
CA LEU A 69 -8.16 9.56 -16.72
C LEU A 69 -9.41 10.09 -17.43
N ALA A 70 -9.67 11.39 -17.33
CA ALA A 70 -10.91 11.99 -17.86
C ALA A 70 -11.17 11.73 -19.35
N SER A 71 -10.11 11.62 -20.16
CA SER A 71 -10.22 11.42 -21.61
C SER A 71 -9.30 10.32 -22.15
N THR A 72 -8.59 9.60 -21.28
CA THR A 72 -7.61 8.60 -21.69
C THR A 72 -7.41 7.57 -20.59
N THR A 73 -6.54 6.60 -20.83
CA THR A 73 -6.18 5.57 -19.88
C THR A 73 -4.67 5.43 -19.86
N VAL A 74 -4.09 5.44 -18.67
CA VAL A 74 -2.68 5.10 -18.46
C VAL A 74 -2.61 3.64 -18.04
N GLN A 75 -1.73 2.89 -18.69
CA GLN A 75 -1.38 1.54 -18.26
C GLN A 75 0.03 1.56 -17.71
N TYR A 76 0.20 1.02 -16.51
CA TYR A 76 1.48 0.86 -15.85
C TYR A 76 1.78 -0.62 -15.69
N GLU A 77 2.85 -1.08 -16.33
CA GLU A 77 3.32 -2.45 -16.24
C GLU A 77 4.40 -2.55 -15.15
N LEU A 78 4.11 -3.31 -14.10
CA LEU A 78 5.07 -3.62 -13.06
C LEU A 78 6.03 -4.68 -13.60
N LYS A 79 7.33 -4.49 -13.34
CA LYS A 79 8.32 -5.52 -13.60
C LYS A 79 8.02 -6.78 -12.78
N GLU A 80 8.43 -7.92 -13.30
CA GLU A 80 8.29 -9.20 -12.60
C GLU A 80 8.86 -9.13 -11.17
N GLY A 81 8.09 -9.63 -10.19
CA GLY A 81 8.45 -9.62 -8.78
C GLY A 81 8.15 -8.32 -8.02
N VAL A 82 7.76 -7.23 -8.69
CA VAL A 82 7.38 -5.97 -8.03
C VAL A 82 5.95 -6.07 -7.51
N LEU A 83 5.77 -5.97 -6.19
CA LEU A 83 4.45 -6.05 -5.53
C LEU A 83 3.77 -4.69 -5.43
N VAL A 84 4.57 -3.66 -5.17
CA VAL A 84 4.13 -2.28 -5.00
C VAL A 84 5.15 -1.36 -5.67
N ALA A 85 4.67 -0.35 -6.39
CA ALA A 85 5.50 0.71 -6.95
C ALA A 85 5.03 2.07 -6.47
N THR A 86 5.95 3.03 -6.40
CA THR A 86 5.66 4.41 -6.03
C THR A 86 5.98 5.33 -7.20
N LEU A 87 5.13 6.33 -7.44
CA LEU A 87 5.34 7.37 -8.43
C LEU A 87 4.82 8.69 -7.88
N GLU A 88 5.72 9.58 -7.46
CA GLU A 88 5.38 10.82 -6.76
C GLU A 88 4.45 10.56 -5.57
N ASN A 89 3.18 10.95 -5.65
CA ASN A 89 2.15 10.75 -4.62
C ASN A 89 1.26 9.52 -4.90
N LEU A 90 1.62 8.67 -5.85
CA LEU A 90 0.89 7.46 -6.21
C LEU A 90 1.57 6.22 -5.61
N VAL A 91 0.75 5.34 -5.03
CA VAL A 91 1.15 3.98 -4.65
C VAL A 91 0.36 3.01 -5.52
N LEU A 92 1.05 2.28 -6.39
CA LEU A 92 0.48 1.29 -7.29
C LEU A 92 0.65 -0.09 -6.68
N VAL A 93 -0.46 -0.77 -6.40
CA VAL A 93 -0.47 -2.09 -5.73
C VAL A 93 -1.00 -3.14 -6.70
N ASP A 94 -0.19 -4.16 -6.98
CA ASP A 94 -0.69 -5.39 -7.59
C ASP A 94 -1.30 -6.28 -6.51
N VAL A 95 -2.62 -6.28 -6.46
CA VAL A 95 -3.38 -7.03 -5.46
C VAL A 95 -3.15 -8.54 -5.59
N ASN A 96 -2.99 -9.07 -6.81
CA ASN A 96 -2.80 -10.49 -7.01
C ASN A 96 -1.42 -10.93 -6.55
N ALA A 97 -0.40 -10.14 -6.88
CA ALA A 97 0.97 -10.42 -6.45
C ALA A 97 1.08 -10.34 -4.92
N LEU A 98 0.53 -9.28 -4.30
CA LEU A 98 0.66 -9.05 -2.88
C LEU A 98 -0.23 -9.99 -2.03
N HIS A 99 -1.40 -10.41 -2.54
CA HIS A 99 -2.30 -11.33 -1.84
C HIS A 99 -1.66 -12.69 -1.51
N GLY A 100 -0.70 -13.15 -2.32
CA GLY A 100 0.03 -14.41 -2.09
C GLY A 100 0.95 -14.40 -0.85
N TYR A 101 1.16 -13.24 -0.22
CA TYR A 101 2.04 -13.08 0.94
C TYR A 101 1.27 -13.05 2.25
N GLN A 102 1.96 -13.38 3.35
CA GLN A 102 1.40 -13.26 4.70
C GLN A 102 1.15 -11.78 5.06
N SER A 103 0.14 -11.53 5.91
CA SER A 103 -0.29 -10.16 6.28
C SER A 103 0.86 -9.28 6.77
N ALA A 104 1.80 -9.80 7.57
CA ALA A 104 2.96 -9.03 8.02
C ALA A 104 3.80 -8.48 6.85
N MET A 105 4.00 -9.29 5.80
CA MET A 105 4.72 -8.85 4.61
C MET A 105 3.90 -7.86 3.78
N GLN A 106 2.58 -8.09 3.67
CA GLN A 106 1.68 -7.15 3.00
C GLN A 106 1.74 -5.77 3.66
N ILE A 107 1.61 -5.72 4.99
CA ILE A 107 1.70 -4.48 5.78
C ILE A 107 3.06 -3.82 5.58
N ALA A 108 4.16 -4.58 5.63
CA ALA A 108 5.50 -4.04 5.43
C ALA A 108 5.67 -3.38 4.05
N CYS A 109 5.30 -4.08 2.97
CA CYS A 109 5.41 -3.53 1.61
C CYS A 109 4.54 -2.27 1.42
N LEU A 110 3.32 -2.27 1.95
CA LEU A 110 2.42 -1.12 1.88
C LEU A 110 2.96 0.06 2.70
N LEU A 111 3.46 -0.21 3.91
CA LEU A 111 4.03 0.81 4.78
C LEU A 111 5.32 1.40 4.20
N GLU A 112 6.15 0.58 3.55
CA GLU A 112 7.33 1.04 2.82
C GLU A 112 6.94 2.02 1.70
N ALA A 113 5.96 1.66 0.88
CA ALA A 113 5.48 2.51 -0.18
C ALA A 113 4.91 3.84 0.35
N LEU A 114 4.18 3.80 1.48
CA LEU A 114 3.69 5.00 2.15
C LEU A 114 4.82 5.87 2.69
N VAL A 115 5.84 5.28 3.30
CA VAL A 115 7.03 5.99 3.78
C VAL A 115 7.76 6.67 2.62
N MET A 116 8.08 5.92 1.57
CA MET A 116 8.77 6.45 0.40
C MET A 116 7.99 7.60 -0.24
N THR A 117 6.69 7.40 -0.43
CA THR A 117 5.81 8.36 -1.09
C THR A 117 5.57 9.61 -0.23
N ALA A 118 5.08 9.44 1.00
CA ALA A 118 4.65 10.56 1.84
C ALA A 118 5.83 11.30 2.50
N MET A 119 6.99 10.66 2.65
CA MET A 119 8.19 11.28 3.24
C MET A 119 9.24 11.67 2.19
N GLY A 120 9.06 11.29 0.93
CA GLY A 120 10.01 11.58 -0.15
C GLY A 120 11.34 10.82 -0.01
N ILE A 121 11.31 9.62 0.56
CA ILE A 121 12.50 8.76 0.70
C ILE A 121 12.66 7.95 -0.59
N THR A 122 13.76 8.17 -1.30
CA THR A 122 14.09 7.45 -2.54
C THR A 122 15.02 6.26 -2.33
N ASP A 123 15.71 6.21 -1.19
CA ASP A 123 16.59 5.10 -0.81
C ASP A 123 15.78 3.96 -0.17
N SER A 124 15.81 2.77 -0.78
CA SER A 124 15.03 1.63 -0.31
C SER A 124 15.49 1.15 1.06
N ASP A 125 16.79 1.11 1.31
CA ASP A 125 17.32 0.61 2.58
C ASP A 125 16.90 1.49 3.75
N THR A 126 16.94 2.82 3.58
CA THR A 126 16.43 3.78 4.57
C THR A 126 14.93 3.59 4.79
N ALA A 127 14.15 3.41 3.71
CA ALA A 127 12.73 3.16 3.82
C ALA A 127 12.46 1.87 4.60
N SER A 128 13.14 0.77 4.26
CA SER A 128 12.98 -0.53 4.90
C SER A 128 13.35 -0.52 6.38
N GLN A 129 14.45 0.15 6.75
CA GLN A 129 14.82 0.34 8.15
C GLN A 129 13.74 1.11 8.92
N LEU A 130 13.15 2.14 8.29
CA LEU A 130 12.08 2.90 8.92
C LEU A 130 10.81 2.04 9.09
N VAL A 131 10.46 1.20 8.11
CA VAL A 131 9.35 0.25 8.25
C VAL A 131 9.56 -0.68 9.45
N ALA A 132 10.77 -1.23 9.63
CA ALA A 132 11.08 -2.09 10.78
C ALA A 132 10.99 -1.35 12.13
N ILE A 133 11.20 -0.03 12.16
CA ILE A 133 10.99 0.80 13.34
C ILE A 133 9.49 1.05 13.59
N LEU A 134 8.71 1.26 12.53
CA LEU A 134 7.28 1.59 12.59
C LEU A 134 6.40 0.37 12.87
N TYR A 135 6.78 -0.80 12.36
CA TYR A 135 5.98 -2.02 12.42
C TYR A 135 6.75 -3.19 13.05
N LYS A 136 6.34 -3.57 14.26
CA LYS A 136 6.98 -4.65 15.04
C LYS A 136 6.71 -6.07 14.52
N GLY A 137 5.82 -6.22 13.53
CA GLY A 137 5.54 -7.53 12.93
C GLY A 137 6.63 -8.02 11.97
N ILE A 138 7.63 -7.19 11.69
CA ILE A 138 8.79 -7.54 10.87
C ILE A 138 10.11 -7.11 11.51
N THR A 139 11.18 -7.71 11.03
CA THR A 139 12.56 -7.23 11.19
C THR A 139 13.20 -7.07 9.81
N PHE A 140 14.19 -6.18 9.69
CA PHE A 140 14.96 -6.00 8.47
C PHE A 140 16.40 -6.47 8.71
N GLN A 141 16.83 -7.53 8.04
CA GLN A 141 18.15 -8.15 8.17
C GLN A 141 18.65 -8.54 6.77
N ASP A 142 19.93 -8.33 6.50
CA ASP A 142 20.57 -8.71 5.23
C ASP A 142 19.82 -8.24 3.97
N GLY A 143 19.23 -7.04 4.03
CA GLY A 143 18.48 -6.45 2.91
C GLY A 143 17.08 -7.02 2.71
N GLN A 144 16.54 -7.78 3.67
CA GLN A 144 15.24 -8.45 3.55
C GLN A 144 14.38 -8.31 4.81
N TYR A 145 13.07 -8.35 4.60
CA TYR A 145 12.11 -8.45 5.70
C TYR A 145 11.93 -9.88 6.17
N HIS A 146 11.87 -10.06 7.49
CA HIS A 146 11.49 -11.31 8.13
C HIS A 146 10.33 -11.07 9.08
N ALA A 147 9.25 -11.84 8.92
CA ALA A 147 8.12 -11.79 9.83
C ALA A 147 8.53 -12.24 11.24
N VAL A 148 8.10 -11.51 12.26
CA VAL A 148 8.31 -11.87 13.67
C VAL A 148 7.17 -12.79 14.09
N MET A 149 7.51 -14.00 14.56
CA MET A 149 6.55 -14.98 15.10
C MET A 149 6.03 -14.58 16.47
#